data_AF-A0A662KWL4-F1
#
_entry.id   AF-A0A662KWL4-F1
#
_cell.length_a   1.000
_cell.length_b   1.000
_cell.length_c   1.000
_cell.angle_alpha   90.00
_cell.angle_beta   90.00
_cell.angle_gamma   90.00
#
_symmetry.space_group_name_H-M   'P 1'
#
loop_
_entity.id
_entity.type
_entity.pdbx_description
1 polymer ?
#
loop_
_entity_poly.entity_id
_entity_poly.type
_entity_poly.pdbx_seq_one_letter_code
_entity_poly.pdbx_strand_id
1 'polypeptide(L)'
;MREIKAKRGNELRCKGWKQEAILRMLENNLENAEIPEQLIVYGGTGKAARNWECYESIVESLKELEDDETLLVQSGKPVGIFKTKTNSPRV
;
A
#
# COMPACT_ATOMS: atom_id res chain seq x y z
N MET A 1 -7.20 19.18 -0.40
CA MET A 1 -6.51 18.04 -1.03
C MET A 1 -5.94 17.19 0.09
N ARG A 2 -6.11 15.87 0.06
CA ARG A 2 -5.64 14.98 1.14
C ARG A 2 -4.12 14.81 0.96
N GLU A 3 -3.34 15.44 1.82
CA GLU A 3 -1.90 15.25 1.87
C GLU A 3 -1.61 13.86 2.47
N ILE A 4 -0.89 13.01 1.74
CA ILE A 4 -0.50 11.68 2.21
C ILE A 4 0.95 11.75 2.67
N LYS A 5 1.18 11.28 3.90
CA LYS A 5 2.50 11.19 4.51
C LYS A 5 2.67 9.81 5.09
N ALA A 6 3.81 9.19 4.84
CA ALA A 6 4.13 7.90 5.43
C ALA A 6 4.27 8.05 6.96
N LYS A 7 3.71 7.10 7.72
CA LYS A 7 3.90 7.12 9.18
C LYS A 7 5.39 6.97 9.54
N ARG A 8 5.85 7.74 10.51
CA ARG A 8 7.21 7.65 11.08
C ARG A 8 7.15 7.14 12.53
N GLY A 9 8.29 6.70 13.07
CA GLY A 9 8.38 6.15 14.42
C GLY A 9 7.96 4.67 14.54
N ASN A 10 7.87 4.20 15.78
CA ASN A 10 7.77 2.76 16.11
C ASN A 10 6.34 2.25 16.31
N GLU A 11 5.34 3.12 16.18
CA GLU A 11 3.94 2.74 16.36
C GLU A 11 3.36 2.14 15.07
N LEU A 12 2.86 0.91 15.16
CA LEU A 12 2.27 0.18 14.04
C LEU A 12 0.80 0.54 13.83
N ARG A 13 0.34 0.47 12.57
CA ARG A 13 -1.07 0.49 12.16
C ARG A 13 -1.51 -0.85 11.59
N CYS A 14 -0.57 -1.61 11.03
CA CYS A 14 -0.77 -2.98 10.59
C CYS A 14 -0.44 -4.00 11.68
N LYS A 15 -0.83 -5.27 11.48
CA LYS A 15 -0.59 -6.39 12.40
C LYS A 15 0.89 -6.76 12.58
N GLY A 16 1.76 -6.33 11.66
CA GLY A 16 3.20 -6.58 11.72
C GLY A 16 4.03 -5.58 10.92
N TRP A 17 5.35 -5.61 11.15
CA TRP A 17 6.29 -4.70 10.48
C TRP A 17 6.37 -4.93 8.97
N LYS A 18 6.13 -6.15 8.48
CA LYS A 18 6.18 -6.44 7.03
C LYS A 18 5.07 -5.69 6.28
N GLN A 19 3.86 -5.74 6.82
CA GLN A 19 2.68 -5.07 6.29
C GLN A 19 2.80 -3.55 6.46
N GLU A 20 3.23 -3.10 7.65
CA GLU A 20 3.44 -1.67 7.93
C GLU A 20 4.49 -1.06 7.00
N ALA A 21 5.59 -1.78 6.71
CA ALA A 21 6.61 -1.31 5.78
C ALA A 21 6.03 -1.07 4.38
N ILE A 22 5.21 -2.00 3.88
CA ILE A 22 4.56 -1.86 2.57
C ILE A 22 3.61 -0.67 2.57
N LEU A 23 2.79 -0.50 3.62
CA LEU A 23 1.88 0.64 3.75
C LEU A 23 2.66 1.96 3.76
N ARG A 24 3.73 2.05 4.55
CA ARG A 24 4.57 3.26 4.60
C ARG A 24 5.25 3.55 3.27
N MET A 25 5.70 2.53 2.54
CA MET A 25 6.30 2.73 1.21
C MET A 25 5.28 3.17 0.17
N LEU A 26 4.06 2.63 0.21
CA LEU A 26 2.94 3.10 -0.62
C LEU A 26 2.64 4.58 -0.35
N GLU A 27 2.55 4.97 0.92
CA GLU A 27 2.34 6.36 1.32
C GLU A 27 3.52 7.25 0.93
N ASN A 28 4.76 6.76 1.04
CA ASN A 28 5.96 7.50 0.68
C ASN A 28 6.02 7.82 -0.82
N ASN A 29 5.54 6.92 -1.68
CA ASN A 29 5.39 7.21 -3.11
C ASN A 29 4.48 8.43 -3.34
N LEU A 30 3.38 8.57 -2.59
CA LEU A 30 2.46 9.69 -2.73
C LEU A 30 2.91 10.96 -1.99
N GLU A 31 3.68 10.81 -0.90
CA GLU A 31 4.34 11.93 -0.21
C GLU A 31 5.35 12.64 -1.13
N ASN A 32 5.99 11.91 -2.05
CA ASN A 32 7.01 12.41 -2.97
C ASN A 32 6.56 12.42 -4.45
N ALA A 33 5.25 12.30 -4.70
CA ALA A 33 4.69 12.20 -6.05
C ALA A 33 4.75 13.55 -6.81
N GLU A 34 4.94 13.49 -8.13
CA GLU A 34 4.85 14.64 -9.03
C GLU A 34 3.42 15.22 -9.10
N ILE A 35 2.39 14.35 -9.15
CA ILE A 35 0.97 14.75 -9.19
C ILE A 35 0.15 13.84 -8.25
N PRO A 36 0.27 14.03 -6.91
CA PRO A 36 -0.29 13.12 -5.91
C PRO A 36 -1.82 12.97 -5.98
N GLU A 37 -2.55 14.03 -6.33
CA GLU A 37 -4.01 14.02 -6.47
C GLU A 37 -4.52 13.09 -7.59
N GLN A 38 -3.65 12.79 -8.55
CA GLN A 38 -3.92 11.83 -9.63
C GLN A 38 -3.27 10.46 -9.38
N LEU A 39 -2.63 10.28 -8.22
CA LEU A 39 -1.82 9.14 -7.81
C LEU A 39 -0.55 8.93 -8.64
N ILE A 40 -0.14 9.93 -9.44
CA ILE A 40 1.02 9.84 -10.34
C ILE A 40 2.28 10.14 -9.55
N VAL A 41 3.18 9.16 -9.50
CA VAL A 41 4.45 9.25 -8.76
C VAL A 41 5.49 9.97 -9.60
N TYR A 42 5.83 9.43 -10.78
CA TYR A 42 6.74 10.04 -11.75
C TYR A 42 6.58 9.37 -13.12
N GLY A 43 7.26 9.90 -14.15
CA GLY A 43 7.36 9.24 -15.46
C GLY A 43 6.09 9.37 -16.31
N GLY A 44 5.42 10.51 -16.21
CA GLY A 44 4.21 10.82 -16.97
C GLY A 44 2.95 10.25 -16.34
N THR A 45 2.70 8.94 -16.49
CA THR A 45 1.46 8.30 -16.02
C THR A 45 1.69 7.14 -15.03
N GLY A 46 2.91 6.99 -14.51
CA GLY A 46 3.24 5.98 -13.51
C GLY A 46 2.53 6.25 -12.18
N LYS A 47 1.55 5.41 -11.82
CA LYS A 47 0.72 5.60 -10.61
C LYS A 47 1.03 4.61 -9.49
N ALA A 48 0.83 5.04 -8.25
CA ALA A 48 0.95 4.19 -7.06
C ALA A 48 -0.22 3.19 -6.89
N ALA A 49 -1.42 3.57 -7.35
CA ALA A 49 -2.62 2.72 -7.38
C ALA A 49 -3.48 3.10 -8.58
N ARG A 50 -4.42 2.21 -8.96
CA ARG A 50 -5.25 2.40 -10.17
C ARG A 50 -6.11 3.67 -10.10
N ASN A 51 -6.74 3.87 -8.95
CA ASN A 51 -7.60 4.99 -8.61
C ASN A 51 -7.69 5.09 -7.07
N TRP A 52 -8.38 6.11 -6.57
CA TRP A 52 -8.48 6.36 -5.12
C TRP A 52 -9.18 5.24 -4.36
N GLU A 53 -10.25 4.66 -4.92
CA GLU A 53 -10.93 3.49 -4.34
C GLU A 53 -9.98 2.30 -4.17
N CYS A 54 -9.15 2.01 -5.17
CA CYS A 54 -8.15 0.96 -5.08
C CYS A 54 -7.06 1.29 -4.06
N TYR A 55 -6.62 2.56 -3.97
CA TYR A 55 -5.65 2.99 -2.96
C TYR A 55 -6.20 2.75 -1.55
N GLU A 56 -7.42 3.20 -1.27
CA GLU A 56 -8.06 3.02 0.04
C GLU A 56 -8.26 1.54 0.37
N SER A 57 -8.65 0.74 -0.62
CA SER A 57 -8.78 -0.71 -0.47
C SER A 57 -7.44 -1.41 -0.19
N ILE A 58 -6.33 -0.96 -0.80
CA ILE A 58 -4.99 -1.49 -0.50
C ILE A 58 -4.58 -1.13 0.93
N VAL A 59 -4.79 0.13 1.34
CA VAL A 59 -4.48 0.59 2.70
C VAL A 59 -5.22 -0.26 3.74
N GLU A 60 -6.52 -0.49 3.53
CA GLU A 60 -7.32 -1.28 4.46
C GLU A 60 -6.89 -2.75 4.46
N SER A 61 -6.65 -3.33 3.28
CA SER A 61 -6.15 -4.70 3.14
C SER A 61 -4.84 -4.88 3.90
N LEU A 62 -3.88 -3.95 3.78
CA LEU A 62 -2.58 -4.04 4.46
C LEU A 62 -2.69 -3.92 5.99
N LYS A 63 -3.67 -3.17 6.52
CA LYS A 63 -3.87 -3.09 7.97
C LYS A 63 -4.38 -4.42 8.54
N GLU A 64 -5.25 -5.09 7.80
CA GLU A 64 -5.88 -6.34 8.21
C GLU A 64 -5.11 -7.61 7.79
N LEU A 65 -4.12 -7.51 6.89
CA LEU A 65 -3.37 -8.64 6.37
C LEU A 65 -2.59 -9.39 7.47
N GLU A 66 -2.84 -10.68 7.61
CA GLU A 66 -2.13 -11.53 8.57
C GLU A 66 -0.69 -11.86 8.13
N ASP A 67 0.10 -12.34 9.08
CA ASP A 67 1.50 -12.71 8.84
C ASP A 67 1.68 -13.93 7.92
N ASP A 68 0.65 -14.75 7.74
CA ASP A 68 0.65 -15.89 6.83
C ASP A 68 -0.28 -15.70 5.62
N GLU A 69 -0.57 -14.46 5.25
CA GLU A 69 -1.38 -14.11 4.07
C GLU A 69 -0.58 -13.33 3.02
N THR A 70 -1.05 -13.33 1.77
CA THR A 70 -0.50 -12.54 0.65
C THR A 70 -1.63 -11.82 -0.07
N LEU A 71 -1.50 -10.49 -0.19
CA LEU A 71 -2.39 -9.63 -0.95
C LEU A 71 -1.97 -9.57 -2.42
N LEU A 72 -2.84 -9.93 -3.35
CA LEU A 72 -2.59 -9.80 -4.78
C LEU A 72 -3.00 -8.42 -5.29
N VAL A 73 -2.07 -7.70 -5.94
CA VAL A 73 -2.35 -6.41 -6.58
C VAL A 73 -2.16 -6.52 -8.10
N GLN A 74 -3.23 -6.33 -8.86
CA GLN A 74 -3.23 -6.39 -10.32
C GLN A 74 -3.37 -4.97 -10.89
N SER A 75 -2.31 -4.45 -11.55
CA SER A 75 -2.27 -3.09 -12.11
C SER A 75 -2.88 -2.04 -11.17
N GLY A 76 -2.37 -2.01 -9.93
CA GLY A 76 -2.79 -1.06 -8.90
C GLY A 76 -4.18 -1.29 -8.28
N LYS A 77 -4.83 -2.45 -8.51
CA LYS A 77 -6.08 -2.87 -7.86
C LYS A 77 -5.83 -4.06 -6.94
N PRO A 78 -6.27 -4.04 -5.67
CA PRO A 78 -6.23 -5.23 -4.82
C PRO A 78 -7.31 -6.21 -5.29
N VAL A 79 -6.93 -7.44 -5.64
CA VAL A 79 -7.84 -8.42 -6.26
C VAL A 79 -8.11 -9.66 -5.40
N GLY A 80 -7.36 -9.86 -4.32
CA GLY A 80 -7.64 -10.94 -3.37
C GLY A 80 -6.55 -11.10 -2.33
N ILE A 81 -6.88 -11.79 -1.24
CA ILE A 81 -5.95 -12.19 -0.19
C ILE A 81 -6.05 -13.71 -0.07
N PHE A 82 -4.90 -14.38 -0.02
CA PHE A 82 -4.83 -15.83 0.14
C PHE A 82 -3.87 -16.19 1.27
N LYS A 83 -4.24 -17.23 2.03
CA LYS A 83 -3.35 -17.83 3.01
C LYS A 83 -2.16 -18.49 2.30
N THR A 84 -0.96 -18.11 2.72
CA THR A 84 0.33 -18.62 2.27
C THR A 84 1.13 -19.14 3.48
N LYS A 85 2.31 -18.60 3.75
CA LYS A 85 3.20 -18.97 4.87
C LYS A 85 3.86 -17.72 5.42
N THR A 86 4.32 -17.77 6.66
CA THR A 86 4.96 -16.62 7.32
C THR A 86 6.22 -16.10 6.61
N ASN A 87 6.91 -16.95 5.85
CA ASN A 87 8.09 -16.62 5.06
C ASN A 87 7.79 -16.24 3.59
N SER A 88 6.54 -16.31 3.14
CA SER A 88 6.12 -15.84 1.80
C SER A 88 6.11 -14.31 1.72
N PRO A 89 6.11 -13.73 0.50
CA PRO A 89 5.83 -12.31 0.30
C PRO A 89 4.43 -11.92 0.84
N ARG A 90 4.29 -10.67 1.29
CA ARG A 90 3.01 -10.12 1.77
C ARG A 90 2.17 -9.50 0.65
N VAL A 91 2.80 -9.08 -0.44
CA VAL A 91 2.16 -8.54 -1.66
C VAL A 91 2.87 -9.13 -2.88
#